data_AF-A0A967P5I1-F1
#
_entry.id   AF-A0A967P5I1-F1
#
_cell.length_a   1.000
_cell.length_b   1.000
_cell.length_c   1.000
_cell.angle_alpha   90.00
_cell.angle_beta   90.00
_cell.angle_gamma   90.00
#
_symmetry.space_group_name_H-M   'P 1'
#
loop_
_entity.id
_entity.type
_entity.pdbx_description
1 polymer ?
#
loop_
_entity_poly.entity_id
_entity_poly.type
_entity_poly.pdbx_seq_one_letter_code
_entity_poly.pdbx_strand_id
1 'polypeptide(L)'
;MESRAPLELTAWHAEPMDPARAEVRRAEQQAYPRGRDCPRSRLQAMIGRFWLGRSIEPDHATLAQVASDAVTRALADLVYGQLLLSRKLAGAHDHLRAGFAAATPHLSAAGYFVLLRRHELLASIPLTEQPSPALGLAELLREAAVIRGLRRQRR
;
A
#
# COMPACT_ATOMS: atom_id res chain seq x y z
N MET A 1 6.83 10.40 21.19
CA MET A 1 7.04 11.09 19.91
C MET A 1 7.58 10.05 18.93
N GLU A 2 6.73 9.15 18.44
CA GLU A 2 7.17 8.10 17.50
C GLU A 2 7.57 8.75 16.18
N SER A 3 8.80 8.47 15.75
CA SER A 3 9.36 8.97 14.49
C SER A 3 8.41 8.62 13.34
N ARG A 4 7.92 9.65 12.64
CA ARG A 4 7.17 9.49 11.39
C ARG A 4 8.09 8.86 10.35
N ALA A 5 8.08 7.53 10.26
CA ALA A 5 8.87 6.81 9.28
C ALA A 5 8.66 7.44 7.88
N PRO A 6 9.72 7.71 7.13
CA PRO A 6 9.61 8.30 5.80
C PRO A 6 8.75 7.39 4.90
N LEU A 7 7.88 8.01 4.09
CA LEU A 7 7.13 7.27 3.08
C LEU A 7 8.09 6.97 1.93
N GLU A 8 8.59 5.75 1.92
CA GLU A 8 9.55 5.27 0.92
C GLU A 8 8.86 4.41 -0.14
N LEU A 9 9.29 4.52 -1.40
CA LEU A 9 8.76 3.71 -2.52
C LEU A 9 8.93 2.20 -2.27
N THR A 10 10.00 1.80 -1.60
CA THR A 10 10.33 0.38 -1.35
C THR A 10 9.65 -0.16 -0.09
N ALA A 11 9.10 0.70 0.77
CA ALA A 11 8.49 0.30 2.03
C ALA A 11 7.10 -0.31 1.82
N TRP A 12 6.65 -1.04 2.85
CA TRP A 12 5.29 -1.52 2.95
C TRP A 12 4.51 -0.62 3.91
N HIS A 13 3.39 -0.08 3.44
CA HIS A 13 2.59 0.92 4.14
C HIS A 13 1.22 0.40 4.58
N ALA A 14 0.92 -0.85 4.28
CA ALA A 14 -0.35 -1.50 4.60
C ALA A 14 -0.21 -2.49 5.76
N GLU A 15 0.56 -2.10 6.79
CA GLU A 15 0.60 -2.90 8.00
C GLU A 15 -0.73 -2.74 8.76
N PRO A 16 -1.39 -3.86 9.16
CA PRO A 16 -2.65 -3.81 9.87
C PRO A 16 -2.62 -2.86 11.06
N MET A 17 -3.62 -2.00 11.11
CA MET A 17 -3.78 -1.02 12.16
C MET A 17 -5.09 -1.29 12.89
N ASP A 18 -5.00 -1.39 14.21
CA ASP A 18 -6.17 -1.41 15.08
C ASP A 18 -6.97 -0.09 14.94
N PRO A 19 -8.32 -0.12 14.96
CA PRO A 19 -9.14 1.07 14.81
C PRO A 19 -8.80 2.21 15.76
N ALA A 20 -8.43 1.95 17.02
CA ALA A 20 -8.06 3.02 17.94
C ALA A 20 -6.81 3.77 17.47
N ARG A 21 -5.81 3.05 16.94
CA ARG A 21 -4.61 3.67 16.34
C ARG A 21 -4.94 4.44 15.06
N ALA A 22 -5.90 3.95 14.27
CA ALA A 22 -6.34 4.62 13.06
C ALA A 22 -7.09 5.93 13.38
N GLU A 23 -7.88 5.96 14.46
CA GLU A 23 -8.55 7.17 14.95
C GLU A 23 -7.57 8.22 15.47
N VAL A 24 -6.57 7.81 16.27
CA VAL A 24 -5.50 8.71 16.73
C VAL A 24 -4.79 9.34 15.53
N ARG A 25 -4.41 8.52 14.53
CA ARG A 25 -3.77 9.00 13.31
C ARG A 25 -4.64 9.97 12.52
N ARG A 26 -5.96 9.74 12.47
CA ARG A 26 -6.92 10.67 11.85
C ARG A 26 -7.01 11.99 12.63
N ALA A 27 -7.10 11.94 13.95
CA ALA A 27 -7.18 13.13 14.79
C ALA A 27 -5.91 13.99 14.64
N GLU A 28 -4.73 13.35 14.62
CA GLU A 28 -3.45 14.02 14.34
C GLU A 28 -3.44 14.71 12.98
N GLN A 29 -4.07 14.13 11.96
CA GLN A 29 -4.16 14.73 10.63
C GLN A 29 -5.15 15.90 10.57
N GLN A 30 -6.27 15.81 11.29
CA GLN A 30 -7.26 16.90 11.36
C GLN A 30 -6.74 18.11 12.14
N ALA A 31 -5.78 17.89 13.05
CA ALA A 31 -5.08 18.96 13.75
C ALA A 31 -4.07 19.72 12.86
N TYR A 32 -3.83 19.29 11.62
CA TYR A 32 -2.99 20.06 10.69
C TYR A 32 -3.71 21.34 10.24
N PRO A 33 -3.04 22.50 10.28
CA PRO A 33 -3.58 23.72 9.72
C PRO A 33 -3.93 23.51 8.24
N ARG A 34 -5.10 24.02 7.82
CA ARG A 34 -5.66 23.88 6.45
C ARG A 34 -4.71 24.31 5.30
N GLY A 35 -3.57 24.94 5.59
CA GLY A 35 -2.54 25.34 4.63
C GLY A 35 -1.35 24.37 4.45
N ARG A 36 -1.31 23.21 5.13
CA ARG A 36 -0.28 22.16 4.95
C ARG A 36 -0.80 20.91 4.25
N ASP A 37 -1.80 21.06 3.41
CA ASP A 37 -2.40 19.97 2.66
C ASP A 37 -1.40 19.51 1.59
N CYS A 38 -0.57 18.53 1.93
CA CYS A 38 0.47 18.01 1.05
C CYS A 38 0.15 16.56 0.65
N PRO A 39 0.69 16.06 -0.48
CA PRO A 39 0.38 14.70 -0.93
C PRO A 39 0.67 13.61 0.14
N ARG A 40 1.68 13.84 0.98
CA ARG A 40 2.02 12.95 2.09
C ARG A 40 0.94 12.89 3.18
N SER A 41 0.35 14.02 3.57
CA SER A 41 -0.73 14.01 4.57
C SER A 41 -1.97 13.31 4.02
N ARG A 42 -2.27 13.52 2.74
CA ARG A 42 -3.36 12.83 2.03
C ARG A 42 -3.14 11.32 1.93
N LEU A 43 -1.93 10.86 1.62
CA LEU A 43 -1.60 9.42 1.63
C LEU A 43 -1.77 8.80 3.02
N GLN A 44 -1.30 9.48 4.06
CA GLN A 44 -1.48 9.01 5.43
C GLN A 44 -2.96 8.99 5.83
N ALA A 45 -3.77 9.93 5.34
CA ALA A 45 -5.21 9.96 5.58
C ALA A 45 -5.92 8.81 4.86
N MET A 46 -5.52 8.49 3.63
CA MET A 46 -5.99 7.34 2.89
C MET A 46 -5.73 6.03 3.66
N ILE A 47 -4.51 5.83 4.18
CA ILE A 47 -4.17 4.65 5.00
C ILE A 47 -5.07 4.55 6.24
N GLY A 48 -5.24 5.66 6.99
CA GLY A 48 -6.10 5.67 8.17
C GLY A 48 -7.56 5.37 7.85
N ARG A 49 -8.10 5.95 6.78
CA ARG A 49 -9.47 5.72 6.31
C ARG A 49 -9.71 4.27 5.93
N PHE A 50 -8.75 3.62 5.28
CA PHE A 50 -8.83 2.20 4.93
C PHE A 50 -9.02 1.33 6.18
N TRP A 51 -8.21 1.55 7.21
CA TRP A 51 -8.29 0.79 8.46
C TRP A 51 -9.55 1.08 9.28
N LEU A 52 -10.18 2.25 9.08
CA LEU A 52 -11.50 2.58 9.60
C LEU A 52 -12.66 2.01 8.75
N GLY A 53 -12.37 1.17 7.76
CA GLY A 53 -13.39 0.56 6.89
C GLY A 53 -14.08 1.54 5.96
N ARG A 54 -13.45 2.68 5.66
CA ARG A 54 -13.99 3.69 4.73
C ARG A 54 -13.46 3.45 3.32
N SER A 55 -14.26 3.86 2.32
CA SER A 55 -13.78 3.88 0.93
C SER A 55 -12.63 4.88 0.79
N ILE A 56 -11.59 4.43 0.10
CA ILE A 56 -10.34 5.14 -0.19
C ILE A 56 -10.11 5.40 -1.68
N GLU A 57 -10.97 4.87 -2.55
CA GLU A 57 -10.92 5.10 -3.99
C GLU A 57 -10.96 6.60 -4.35
N PRO A 58 -11.83 7.44 -3.73
CA PRO A 58 -11.83 8.88 -4.02
C PRO A 58 -10.54 9.57 -3.58
N ASP A 59 -9.93 9.11 -2.49
CA ASP A 59 -8.67 9.66 -1.97
C ASP A 59 -7.51 9.34 -2.93
N HIS A 60 -7.46 8.11 -3.44
CA HIS A 60 -6.49 7.67 -4.46
C HIS A 60 -6.67 8.43 -5.78
N ALA A 61 -7.89 8.53 -6.30
CA ALA A 61 -8.19 9.26 -7.54
C ALA A 61 -7.80 10.74 -7.42
N THR A 62 -8.09 11.37 -6.28
CA THR A 62 -7.67 12.75 -6.01
C THR A 62 -6.15 12.87 -5.98
N LEU A 63 -5.45 11.97 -5.27
CA LEU A 63 -3.99 11.95 -5.21
C LEU A 63 -3.36 11.78 -6.59
N ALA A 64 -3.89 10.90 -7.44
CA ALA A 64 -3.41 10.69 -8.78
C ALA A 64 -3.53 11.95 -9.67
N GLN A 65 -4.59 12.74 -9.46
CA GLN A 65 -4.84 13.98 -10.20
C GLN A 65 -4.00 15.17 -9.70
N VAL A 66 -3.85 15.31 -8.38
CA VAL A 66 -3.22 16.51 -7.77
C VAL A 66 -1.72 16.35 -7.55
N ALA A 67 -1.18 15.14 -7.65
CA ALA A 67 0.26 14.91 -7.49
C ALA A 67 1.04 15.59 -8.61
N SER A 68 1.88 16.54 -8.22
CA SER A 68 2.72 17.33 -9.15
C SER A 68 3.92 16.55 -9.69
N ASP A 69 4.30 15.44 -9.06
CA ASP A 69 5.47 14.65 -9.41
C ASP A 69 5.16 13.15 -9.58
N ALA A 70 6.01 12.47 -10.36
CA ALA A 70 5.85 11.05 -10.68
C ALA A 70 6.06 10.13 -9.47
N VAL A 71 6.93 10.51 -8.52
CA VAL A 71 7.22 9.72 -7.32
C VAL A 71 5.99 9.65 -6.43
N THR A 72 5.32 10.77 -6.21
CA THR A 72 4.08 10.83 -5.43
C THR A 72 2.96 9.99 -6.06
N ARG A 73 2.80 10.03 -7.38
CA ARG A 73 1.82 9.18 -8.09
C ARG A 73 2.16 7.69 -7.93
N ALA A 74 3.41 7.33 -8.17
CA ALA A 74 3.89 5.96 -8.00
C ALA A 74 3.65 5.46 -6.57
N LEU A 75 3.95 6.29 -5.58
CA LEU A 75 3.72 5.97 -4.17
C LEU A 75 2.22 5.81 -3.86
N ALA A 76 1.34 6.63 -4.44
CA ALA A 76 -0.09 6.49 -4.26
C ALA A 76 -0.63 5.16 -4.80
N ASP A 77 -0.22 4.77 -6.01
CA ASP A 77 -0.58 3.47 -6.59
C ASP A 77 -0.02 2.30 -5.79
N LEU A 78 1.24 2.39 -5.35
CA LEU A 78 1.85 1.37 -4.50
C LEU A 78 1.07 1.22 -3.18
N VAL A 79 0.84 2.32 -2.45
CA VAL A 79 0.13 2.28 -1.16
C VAL A 79 -1.29 1.74 -1.35
N TYR A 80 -2.01 2.18 -2.38
CA TYR A 80 -3.35 1.70 -2.65
C TYR A 80 -3.38 0.19 -2.93
N GLY A 81 -2.49 -0.29 -3.80
CA GLY A 81 -2.34 -1.72 -4.08
C GLY A 81 -1.94 -2.54 -2.86
N GLN A 82 -1.06 -2.01 -1.99
CA GLN A 82 -0.66 -2.65 -0.74
C GLN A 82 -1.85 -2.77 0.23
N LEU A 83 -2.66 -1.71 0.37
CA LEU A 83 -3.86 -1.72 1.23
C LEU A 83 -4.86 -2.76 0.74
N LEU A 84 -5.18 -2.77 -0.56
CA LEU A 84 -6.05 -3.79 -1.14
C LEU A 84 -5.49 -5.21 -0.90
N LEU A 85 -4.20 -5.42 -1.13
CA LEU A 85 -3.56 -6.72 -0.95
C LEU A 85 -3.56 -7.19 0.51
N SER A 86 -3.42 -6.28 1.46
CA SER A 86 -3.51 -6.59 2.91
C SER A 86 -4.84 -7.24 3.30
N ARG A 87 -5.89 -7.05 2.48
CA ARG A 87 -7.20 -7.68 2.63
C ARG A 87 -7.57 -8.58 1.45
N LYS A 88 -6.58 -8.93 0.61
CA LYS A 88 -6.70 -9.78 -0.59
C LYS A 88 -7.79 -9.32 -1.55
N LEU A 89 -7.99 -8.02 -1.68
CA LEU A 89 -9.01 -7.44 -2.54
C LEU A 89 -8.59 -7.45 -4.02
N ALA A 90 -9.55 -7.62 -4.91
CA ALA A 90 -9.38 -7.50 -6.35
C ALA A 90 -8.79 -6.12 -6.73
N GLY A 91 -8.07 -6.07 -7.85
CA GLY A 91 -7.37 -4.87 -8.33
C GLY A 91 -6.04 -4.57 -7.63
N ALA A 92 -5.73 -5.22 -6.51
CA ALA A 92 -4.47 -4.97 -5.77
C ALA A 92 -3.22 -5.13 -6.66
N HIS A 93 -3.15 -6.20 -7.46
CA HIS A 93 -2.00 -6.45 -8.33
C HIS A 93 -1.84 -5.43 -9.45
N ASP A 94 -2.94 -4.88 -9.97
CA ASP A 94 -2.88 -3.92 -11.06
C ASP A 94 -2.32 -2.58 -10.56
N HIS A 95 -2.75 -2.13 -9.37
CA HIS A 95 -2.18 -0.95 -8.73
C HIS A 95 -0.71 -1.15 -8.32
N LEU A 96 -0.34 -2.31 -7.79
CA LEU A 96 1.06 -2.62 -7.49
C LEU A 96 1.93 -2.61 -8.76
N ARG A 97 1.41 -3.10 -9.89
CA ARG A 97 2.11 -3.08 -11.19
C ARG A 97 2.24 -1.66 -11.72
N ALA A 98 1.17 -0.87 -11.70
CA ALA A 98 1.17 0.53 -12.13
C ALA A 98 2.15 1.37 -11.30
N GLY A 99 2.07 1.26 -9.97
CA GLY A 99 2.96 1.94 -9.05
C GLY A 99 4.42 1.52 -9.21
N PHE A 100 4.70 0.23 -9.42
CA PHE A 100 6.06 -0.26 -9.69
C PHE A 100 6.63 0.28 -11.01
N ALA A 101 5.84 0.27 -12.08
CA ALA A 101 6.25 0.81 -13.37
C ALA A 101 6.56 2.31 -13.27
N ALA A 102 5.72 3.07 -12.58
CA ALA A 102 5.93 4.50 -12.34
C ALA A 102 7.11 4.80 -11.40
N ALA A 103 7.37 3.92 -10.43
CA ALA A 103 8.49 4.07 -9.49
C ALA A 103 9.85 3.75 -10.14
N THR A 104 9.88 2.88 -11.16
CA THR A 104 11.12 2.32 -11.73
C THR A 104 12.21 3.35 -12.06
N PRO A 105 11.91 4.49 -12.71
CA PRO A 105 12.92 5.52 -13.02
C PRO A 105 13.56 6.17 -11.78
N HIS A 106 12.95 6.02 -10.62
CA HIS A 106 13.33 6.68 -9.36
C HIS A 106 13.93 5.70 -8.33
N LEU A 107 14.02 4.41 -8.66
CA LEU A 107 14.56 3.40 -7.77
C LEU A 107 16.07 3.27 -7.95
N SER A 108 16.77 3.07 -6.83
CA SER A 108 18.10 2.47 -6.90
C SER A 108 18.01 1.02 -7.39
N ALA A 109 19.10 0.46 -7.92
CA ALA A 109 19.13 -0.94 -8.34
C ALA A 109 18.71 -1.90 -7.20
N ALA A 110 19.15 -1.64 -5.97
CA ALA A 110 18.73 -2.41 -4.80
C ALA A 110 17.22 -2.26 -4.54
N GLY A 111 16.68 -1.05 -4.61
CA GLY A 111 15.26 -0.79 -4.43
C GLY A 111 14.38 -1.47 -5.48
N TYR A 112 14.83 -1.46 -6.73
CA TYR A 112 14.18 -2.18 -7.84
C TYR A 112 14.04 -3.67 -7.55
N PHE A 113 15.14 -4.35 -7.20
CA PHE A 113 15.10 -5.79 -6.92
C PHE A 113 14.29 -6.14 -5.67
N VAL A 114 14.28 -5.27 -4.65
CA VAL A 114 13.44 -5.46 -3.46
C VAL A 114 11.96 -5.46 -3.83
N LEU A 115 11.51 -4.49 -4.63
CA LEU A 115 10.10 -4.42 -5.06
C LEU A 115 9.75 -5.54 -6.03
N LEU A 116 10.60 -5.81 -7.02
CA LEU A 116 10.39 -6.86 -8.01
C LEU A 116 10.17 -8.22 -7.33
N ARG A 117 11.11 -8.64 -6.47
CA ARG A 117 11.02 -9.94 -5.77
C ARG A 117 9.78 -10.03 -4.89
N ARG A 118 9.43 -8.93 -4.20
CA ARG A 118 8.22 -8.86 -3.37
C ARG A 118 6.97 -9.05 -4.22
N HIS A 119 6.84 -8.29 -5.31
CA HIS A 119 5.67 -8.34 -6.19
C HIS A 119 5.53 -9.71 -6.87
N GLU A 120 6.64 -10.31 -7.33
CA GLU A 120 6.64 -11.67 -7.90
C GLU A 120 6.15 -12.72 -6.91
N LEU A 121 6.55 -12.63 -5.65
CA LEU A 121 6.08 -13.57 -4.62
C LEU A 121 4.60 -13.35 -4.32
N LEU A 122 4.22 -12.10 -4.06
CA LEU A 122 2.85 -11.72 -3.73
C LEU A 122 1.84 -11.98 -4.86
N ALA A 123 2.27 -11.99 -6.13
CA ALA A 123 1.43 -12.32 -7.28
C ALA A 123 0.83 -13.73 -7.24
N SER A 124 1.29 -14.59 -6.31
CA SER A 124 0.72 -15.92 -6.10
C SER A 124 -0.57 -15.91 -5.27
N ILE A 125 -0.84 -14.84 -4.51
CA ILE A 125 -1.97 -14.71 -3.60
C ILE A 125 -3.28 -14.56 -4.40
N PRO A 126 -4.29 -15.42 -4.18
CA PRO A 126 -5.62 -15.24 -4.75
C PRO A 126 -6.29 -13.99 -4.20
N LEU A 127 -6.90 -13.21 -5.09
CA LEU A 127 -7.66 -12.00 -4.74
C LEU A 127 -9.16 -12.26 -4.88
N THR A 128 -9.95 -11.54 -4.10
CA THR A 128 -11.41 -11.68 -3.99
C THR A 128 -12.10 -10.31 -3.97
N GLU A 129 -13.38 -10.25 -4.33
CA GLU A 129 -14.17 -9.02 -4.20
C GLU A 129 -14.52 -8.69 -2.74
N GLN A 130 -14.62 -9.72 -1.89
CA GLN A 130 -14.88 -9.56 -0.47
C GLN A 130 -13.59 -9.45 0.32
N PRO A 131 -13.51 -8.56 1.33
CA PRO A 131 -12.29 -8.37 2.08
C PRO A 131 -12.02 -9.54 3.04
N SER A 132 -10.81 -10.08 2.97
CA SER A 132 -10.29 -11.03 3.96
C SER A 132 -9.87 -10.34 5.26
N PRO A 133 -9.58 -11.11 6.34
CA PRO A 133 -8.85 -10.59 7.49
C PRO A 133 -7.56 -9.89 7.07
N ALA A 134 -7.24 -8.80 7.76
CA ALA A 134 -6.08 -7.99 7.47
C ALA A 134 -4.78 -8.75 7.78
N LEU A 135 -3.85 -8.77 6.83
CA LEU A 135 -2.54 -9.40 6.96
C LEU A 135 -1.43 -8.37 6.74
N GLY A 136 -0.39 -8.44 7.58
CA GLY A 136 0.86 -7.71 7.40
C GLY A 136 1.71 -8.29 6.29
N LEU A 137 2.79 -7.59 5.94
CA LEU A 137 3.67 -8.05 4.87
C LEU A 137 4.25 -9.44 5.17
N ALA A 138 4.65 -9.69 6.42
CA ALA A 138 5.28 -10.96 6.79
C ALA A 138 4.32 -12.14 6.61
N GLU A 139 3.07 -11.98 7.02
CA GLU A 139 1.99 -12.97 6.84
C GLU A 139 1.74 -13.24 5.35
N LEU A 140 1.60 -12.18 4.54
CA LEU A 140 1.36 -12.30 3.11
C LEU A 140 2.51 -13.02 2.39
N LEU A 141 3.76 -12.71 2.72
CA LEU A 141 4.93 -13.37 2.14
C LEU A 141 4.99 -14.85 2.52
N ARG A 142 4.64 -15.21 3.77
CA ARG A 142 4.54 -16.61 4.20
C ARG A 142 3.46 -17.35 3.42
N GLU A 143 2.27 -16.78 3.32
CA GLU A 143 1.16 -17.38 2.59
C GLU A 143 1.50 -17.58 1.11
N ALA A 144 2.04 -16.55 0.45
CA ALA A 144 2.50 -16.62 -0.92
C ALA A 144 3.55 -17.72 -1.17
N ALA A 145 4.50 -17.87 -0.24
CA ALA A 145 5.52 -18.92 -0.32
C ALA A 145 4.90 -20.32 -0.26
N VAL A 146 3.93 -20.53 0.64
CA VAL A 146 3.19 -21.81 0.75
C VAL A 146 2.44 -22.11 -0.54
N ILE A 147 1.67 -21.15 -1.07
CA ILE A 147 0.91 -21.32 -2.31
C ILE A 147 1.83 -21.67 -3.49
N ARG A 148 2.97 -20.97 -3.61
CA ARG A 148 3.95 -21.25 -4.66
C ARG A 148 4.57 -22.64 -4.53
N GLY A 149 4.85 -23.09 -3.31
CA GLY A 149 5.34 -24.44 -3.03
C GLY A 149 4.36 -25.52 -3.47
N LEU A 150 3.08 -25.39 -3.09
CA LEU A 150 2.03 -26.32 -3.48
C LEU A 150 1.83 -26.38 -5.00
N ARG A 151 1.90 -25.24 -5.70
CA ARG A 151 1.82 -25.20 -7.18
C ARG A 151 2.97 -25.91 -7.87
N ARG A 152 4.17 -25.92 -7.27
CA ARG A 152 5.34 -26.62 -7.82
C ARG A 152 5.27 -28.13 -7.63
N GLN A 153 4.68 -28.60 -6.53
CA GLN A 153 4.51 -30.03 -6.25
C GLN A 153 3.43 -30.71 -7.10
N ARG A 154 2.54 -29.93 -7.72
CA ARG A 154 1.45 -30.43 -8.59
C ARG A 154 1.80 -30.42 -10.08
N ARG A 155 3.07 -30.15 -10.42
CA ARG A 155 3.63 -30.19 -11.78
C ARG A 155 4.64 -31.31 -11.88
#